data_AF-A0A2A2RIX6-F1
#
_entry.id   AF-A0A2A2RIX6-F1
#
_cell.length_a   1.000
_cell.length_b   1.000
_cell.length_c   1.000
_cell.angle_alpha   90.00
_cell.angle_beta   90.00
_cell.angle_gamma   90.00
#
_symmetry.space_group_name_H-M   'P 1'
#
loop_
_entity.id
_entity.type
_entity.pdbx_description
1 polymer ?
#
loop_
_entity_poly.entity_id
_entity_poly.type
_entity_poly.pdbx_seq_one_letter_code
_entity_poly.pdbx_strand_id
1 'polypeptide(L)'
;MKPTVILTTALLCVLSSNSFAKPLKVFILAGQSNMEGHASVKTFDYIGKDPLTAPILKEMRNPDGTPRVCDKVWMSYLTGPYDGSANGEGLGKLTAGFGERGSNPTKDGGKIGPEFTFGIYMEKELKEPILIIKTAWGGRSLNTEFRPPSAGQYKLPKEIQDVWDKHPQGAHGVPKLEDRKAWQEKKDAASGVFYRMMIDHVKKVLADPKRVCPAYDPKEGYELAGFVWFQGFNDLVDGTTYPNRNYDEYSRLLAHFIRDVRKELSALKMPFVIGVLGVDGDKNVNFRKAMAAPADLPEFKGNVVAVDTAPFWDHDIAAAQPKQGEYNNIVGTAHTLKKDGTLDRERKWDNYWNPVGKPLPEERTWRFATVAANEKKDKLEKYTDRRFRDIKLPAGMENWNMPDFDDSKWSEGKAPIGKGIWKHSGITLDKFPATWGEGEFLLMRTTFEVEDLNCESYRIAVLARQGFHVYLNGHKLHTYIWWQDKPQYGSIVLGKEQLKHLKKGKNVLAVYANDQYDLKTPEHYAALDVRIEGITKADQEKLDLALEEVLSPKDREALKGASNGGYHYFGSAKIFAQIGKAFAEANLKLLQQP
;
A
#
# COMPACT_ATOMS: atom_id res chain seq x y z
N MET A 1 -89.92 -47.98 -3.05
CA MET A 1 -88.47 -48.21 -3.14
C MET A 1 -87.96 -47.84 -4.53
N LYS A 2 -87.30 -46.69 -4.65
CA LYS A 2 -86.23 -46.37 -5.62
C LYS A 2 -85.39 -45.26 -4.95
N PRO A 3 -84.08 -45.44 -4.71
CA PRO A 3 -83.30 -44.43 -3.99
C PRO A 3 -82.77 -43.38 -4.96
N THR A 4 -82.94 -42.12 -4.59
CA THR A 4 -82.33 -40.96 -5.26
C THR A 4 -80.88 -40.85 -4.79
N VAL A 5 -79.92 -41.07 -5.70
CA VAL A 5 -78.49 -40.85 -5.44
C VAL A 5 -78.20 -39.36 -5.60
N ILE A 6 -77.92 -38.68 -4.49
CA ILE A 6 -77.38 -37.32 -4.49
C ILE A 6 -75.85 -37.45 -4.55
N LEU A 7 -75.27 -37.07 -5.68
CA LEU A 7 -73.83 -37.00 -5.88
C LEU A 7 -73.32 -35.70 -5.23
N THR A 8 -72.66 -35.81 -4.08
CA THR A 8 -72.00 -34.67 -3.42
C THR A 8 -70.58 -34.53 -3.96
N THR A 9 -70.35 -33.56 -4.83
CA THR A 9 -69.02 -33.23 -5.34
C THR A 9 -68.25 -32.49 -4.25
N ALA A 10 -67.34 -33.17 -3.57
CA ALA A 10 -66.40 -32.55 -2.63
C ALA A 10 -65.33 -31.78 -3.43
N LEU A 11 -65.40 -30.44 -3.39
CA LEU A 11 -64.39 -29.55 -3.96
C LEU A 11 -63.19 -29.52 -3.01
N LEU A 12 -62.13 -30.28 -3.31
CA LEU A 12 -60.83 -30.09 -2.67
C LEU A 12 -60.24 -28.76 -3.14
N CYS A 13 -60.39 -27.71 -2.35
CA CYS A 13 -59.57 -26.50 -2.47
C CYS A 13 -58.15 -26.85 -2.05
N VAL A 14 -57.30 -27.19 -3.03
CA VAL A 14 -55.85 -27.12 -2.87
C VAL A 14 -55.50 -25.65 -2.71
N LEU A 15 -55.27 -25.22 -1.46
CA LEU A 15 -54.63 -23.95 -1.16
C LEU A 15 -53.18 -24.05 -1.63
N SER A 16 -52.95 -23.77 -2.91
CA SER A 16 -51.63 -23.44 -3.42
C SER A 16 -51.19 -22.19 -2.68
N SER A 17 -50.27 -22.33 -1.73
CA SER A 17 -49.53 -21.21 -1.19
C SER A 17 -48.78 -20.55 -2.34
N ASN A 18 -49.40 -19.51 -2.93
CA ASN A 18 -48.72 -18.57 -3.81
C ASN A 18 -47.63 -17.92 -2.97
N SER A 19 -46.44 -18.52 -2.98
CA SER A 19 -45.22 -17.87 -2.51
C SER A 19 -44.94 -16.74 -3.49
N PHE A 20 -45.51 -15.56 -3.25
CA PHE A 20 -45.13 -14.35 -3.98
C PHE A 20 -43.61 -14.18 -3.86
N ALA A 21 -42.93 -14.03 -5.00
CA ALA A 21 -41.49 -13.81 -5.00
C ALA A 21 -41.21 -12.48 -4.28
N LYS A 22 -40.22 -12.46 -3.40
CA LYS A 22 -39.91 -11.27 -2.60
C LYS A 22 -39.16 -10.23 -3.45
N PRO A 23 -39.32 -8.93 -3.17
CA PRO A 23 -38.58 -7.88 -3.86
C PRO A 23 -37.07 -8.08 -3.72
N LEU A 24 -36.31 -7.67 -4.75
CA LEU A 24 -34.84 -7.70 -4.70
C LEU A 24 -34.34 -6.80 -3.57
N LYS A 25 -33.52 -7.35 -2.65
CA LYS A 25 -32.86 -6.56 -1.61
C LYS A 25 -31.63 -5.87 -2.18
N VAL A 26 -31.59 -4.54 -2.10
CA VAL A 26 -30.47 -3.73 -2.59
C VAL A 26 -29.71 -3.11 -1.42
N PHE A 27 -28.39 -3.33 -1.38
CA PHE A 27 -27.50 -2.72 -0.40
C PHE A 27 -26.48 -1.83 -1.09
N ILE A 28 -26.24 -0.65 -0.53
CA ILE A 28 -25.23 0.28 -1.05
C ILE A 28 -24.03 0.28 -0.12
N LEU A 29 -22.84 0.00 -0.65
CA LEU A 29 -21.58 0.01 0.09
C LEU A 29 -20.69 1.13 -0.46
N ALA A 30 -20.54 2.22 0.28
CA ALA A 30 -19.81 3.39 -0.19
C ALA A 30 -18.71 3.82 0.77
N GLY A 31 -17.65 4.42 0.23
CA GLY A 31 -16.60 4.98 1.06
C GLY A 31 -15.30 5.23 0.32
N GLN A 32 -14.21 5.28 1.08
CA GLN A 32 -12.87 5.43 0.52
C GLN A 32 -12.15 4.06 0.42
N SER A 33 -10.82 4.04 0.43
CA SER A 33 -10.01 2.82 0.33
C SER A 33 -10.29 1.72 1.37
N ASN A 34 -10.82 2.08 2.53
CA ASN A 34 -11.30 1.08 3.49
C ASN A 34 -12.57 0.37 2.99
N MET A 35 -13.44 1.03 2.24
CA MET A 35 -14.52 0.35 1.52
C MET A 35 -14.00 -0.35 0.27
N GLU A 36 -13.00 0.19 -0.44
CA GLU A 36 -12.41 -0.49 -1.61
C GLU A 36 -11.94 -1.88 -1.23
N GLY A 37 -11.21 -1.99 -0.12
CA GLY A 37 -10.81 -3.28 0.41
C GLY A 37 -9.54 -3.82 -0.22
N HIS A 38 -8.43 -3.73 0.51
CA HIS A 38 -7.13 -4.13 -0.02
C HIS A 38 -6.77 -5.58 0.32
N ALA A 39 -7.68 -6.37 0.92
CA ALA A 39 -7.36 -7.70 1.43
C ALA A 39 -7.00 -8.70 0.35
N SER A 40 -5.72 -9.04 0.24
CA SER A 40 -5.27 -10.00 -0.77
C SER A 40 -5.77 -11.39 -0.42
N VAL A 41 -6.28 -12.11 -1.42
CA VAL A 41 -6.70 -13.52 -1.29
C VAL A 41 -5.57 -14.43 -0.78
N LYS A 42 -4.29 -14.02 -0.96
CA LYS A 42 -3.12 -14.72 -0.42
C LYS A 42 -3.10 -14.78 1.11
N THR A 43 -3.83 -13.90 1.79
CA THR A 43 -3.92 -13.87 3.26
C THR A 43 -5.00 -14.80 3.81
N PHE A 44 -5.78 -15.51 2.97
CA PHE A 44 -6.86 -16.37 3.43
C PHE A 44 -6.36 -17.53 4.31
N ASP A 45 -5.22 -18.15 3.99
CA ASP A 45 -4.67 -19.23 4.82
C ASP A 45 -4.23 -18.74 6.19
N TYR A 46 -3.76 -17.49 6.29
CA TYR A 46 -3.37 -16.88 7.55
C TYR A 46 -4.56 -16.76 8.51
N ILE A 47 -5.73 -16.32 8.03
CA ILE A 47 -6.90 -16.14 8.90
C ILE A 47 -7.48 -17.47 9.41
N GLY A 48 -7.17 -18.58 8.75
CA GLY A 48 -7.59 -19.92 9.18
C GLY A 48 -6.88 -20.43 10.42
N LYS A 49 -5.76 -19.78 10.82
CA LYS A 49 -4.97 -20.16 11.98
C LYS A 49 -5.46 -19.56 13.29
N ASP A 50 -6.28 -18.51 13.21
CA ASP A 50 -6.92 -17.91 14.37
C ASP A 50 -8.31 -18.55 14.58
N PRO A 51 -8.58 -19.15 15.76
CA PRO A 51 -9.88 -19.74 16.07
C PRO A 51 -11.08 -18.81 15.88
N LEU A 52 -10.90 -17.49 16.02
CA LEU A 52 -11.96 -16.50 15.84
C LEU A 52 -12.35 -16.30 14.38
N THR A 53 -11.36 -16.36 13.46
CA THR A 53 -11.59 -16.13 12.02
C THR A 53 -11.65 -17.39 11.18
N ALA A 54 -11.24 -18.54 11.71
CA ALA A 54 -11.34 -19.83 11.03
C ALA A 54 -12.80 -20.19 10.60
N PRO A 55 -13.84 -19.95 11.41
CA PRO A 55 -15.22 -20.16 10.96
C PRO A 55 -15.64 -19.23 9.82
N ILE A 56 -15.12 -18.00 9.79
CA ILE A 56 -15.39 -17.04 8.72
C ILE A 56 -14.73 -17.50 7.42
N LEU A 57 -13.48 -17.98 7.49
CA LEU A 57 -12.77 -18.54 6.34
C LEU A 57 -13.52 -19.72 5.71
N LYS A 58 -14.13 -20.59 6.53
CA LYS A 58 -14.93 -21.72 6.05
C LYS A 58 -16.10 -21.26 5.18
N GLU A 59 -16.71 -20.12 5.51
CA GLU A 59 -17.81 -19.53 4.72
C GLU A 59 -17.29 -18.82 3.46
N MET A 60 -16.03 -18.37 3.46
CA MET A 60 -15.37 -17.67 2.35
C MET A 60 -14.86 -18.60 1.24
N ARG A 61 -14.82 -19.92 1.48
CA ARG A 61 -14.24 -20.91 0.56
C ARG A 61 -15.25 -21.96 0.14
N ASN A 62 -15.10 -22.43 -1.08
CA ASN A 62 -15.70 -23.68 -1.54
C ASN A 62 -14.96 -24.89 -0.92
N PRO A 63 -15.53 -26.10 -0.98
CA PRO A 63 -14.86 -27.31 -0.48
C PRO A 63 -13.50 -27.60 -1.11
N ASP A 64 -13.25 -27.12 -2.34
CA ASP A 64 -11.97 -27.25 -3.04
C ASP A 64 -10.93 -26.18 -2.63
N GLY A 65 -11.27 -25.30 -1.68
CA GLY A 65 -10.40 -24.23 -1.19
C GLY A 65 -10.42 -22.94 -2.00
N THR A 66 -11.10 -22.90 -3.15
CA THR A 66 -11.25 -21.69 -3.97
C THR A 66 -12.17 -20.67 -3.29
N PRO A 67 -12.03 -19.36 -3.58
CA PRO A 67 -12.96 -18.36 -3.05
C PRO A 67 -14.41 -18.66 -3.47
N ARG A 68 -15.33 -18.59 -2.49
CA ARG A 68 -16.76 -18.81 -2.70
C ARG A 68 -17.32 -17.82 -3.72
N VAL A 69 -18.19 -18.32 -4.59
CA VAL A 69 -19.09 -17.50 -5.40
C VAL A 69 -20.47 -17.59 -4.76
N CYS A 70 -21.05 -16.45 -4.39
CA CYS A 70 -22.40 -16.41 -3.82
C CYS A 70 -23.44 -16.75 -4.88
N ASP A 71 -24.48 -17.49 -4.49
CA ASP A 71 -25.49 -17.98 -5.42
C ASP A 71 -26.53 -16.91 -5.76
N LYS A 72 -26.92 -16.12 -4.75
CA LYS A 72 -28.01 -15.14 -4.75
C LYS A 72 -27.54 -13.71 -4.57
N VAL A 73 -26.23 -13.44 -4.66
CA VAL A 73 -25.69 -12.09 -4.49
C VAL A 73 -25.00 -11.63 -5.77
N TRP A 74 -25.43 -10.50 -6.29
CA TRP A 74 -24.86 -9.84 -7.46
C TRP A 74 -24.22 -8.50 -7.06
N MET A 75 -23.17 -8.13 -7.78
CA MET A 75 -22.38 -6.93 -7.55
C MET A 75 -22.42 -6.01 -8.76
N SER A 76 -22.61 -4.72 -8.51
CA SER A 76 -22.08 -3.66 -9.35
C SER A 76 -21.11 -2.82 -8.52
N TYR A 77 -19.90 -2.63 -9.01
CA TYR A 77 -18.85 -1.90 -8.31
C TYR A 77 -18.23 -0.84 -9.20
N LEU A 78 -18.46 0.43 -8.89
CA LEU A 78 -17.77 1.55 -9.50
C LEU A 78 -16.52 1.93 -8.69
N THR A 79 -15.38 1.89 -9.36
CA THR A 79 -14.08 2.29 -8.80
C THR A 79 -13.15 2.73 -9.93
N GLY A 80 -11.94 3.18 -9.61
CA GLY A 80 -10.95 3.61 -10.58
C GLY A 80 -9.64 4.04 -9.93
N PRO A 81 -8.69 4.57 -10.72
CA PRO A 81 -7.41 5.04 -10.20
C PRO A 81 -7.58 6.13 -9.15
N TYR A 82 -6.54 6.32 -8.34
CA TYR A 82 -6.53 7.30 -7.24
C TYR A 82 -7.00 8.70 -7.66
N ASP A 83 -6.68 9.15 -8.89
CA ASP A 83 -7.07 10.47 -9.39
C ASP A 83 -8.54 10.55 -9.85
N GLY A 84 -9.23 9.42 -9.99
CA GLY A 84 -10.62 9.32 -10.45
C GLY A 84 -10.81 9.50 -11.96
N SER A 85 -9.72 9.50 -12.74
CA SER A 85 -9.74 9.82 -14.18
C SER A 85 -10.30 8.71 -15.06
N ALA A 86 -10.20 7.45 -14.62
CA ALA A 86 -10.55 6.28 -15.42
C ALA A 86 -11.41 5.28 -14.62
N ASN A 87 -12.59 5.74 -14.18
CA ASN A 87 -13.52 4.87 -13.46
C ASN A 87 -14.14 3.80 -14.38
N GLY A 88 -14.44 2.64 -13.82
CA GLY A 88 -15.11 1.55 -14.51
C GLY A 88 -15.97 0.70 -13.58
N GLU A 89 -16.94 0.01 -14.17
CA GLU A 89 -17.92 -0.80 -13.46
C GLU A 89 -17.54 -2.29 -13.52
N GLY A 90 -17.21 -2.86 -12.37
CA GLY A 90 -17.06 -4.31 -12.19
C GLY A 90 -18.41 -4.97 -11.92
N LEU A 91 -18.74 -6.03 -12.65
CA LEU A 91 -20.03 -6.73 -12.59
C LEU A 91 -19.85 -8.23 -12.36
N GLY A 92 -20.81 -8.86 -11.68
CA GLY A 92 -20.89 -10.31 -11.59
C GLY A 92 -21.59 -10.81 -10.33
N LYS A 93 -21.63 -12.13 -10.15
CA LYS A 93 -21.94 -12.72 -8.83
C LYS A 93 -20.85 -12.35 -7.84
N LEU A 94 -21.21 -12.11 -6.58
CA LEU A 94 -20.24 -11.78 -5.54
C LEU A 94 -19.26 -12.95 -5.34
N THR A 95 -17.98 -12.65 -5.43
CA THR A 95 -16.85 -13.54 -5.11
C THR A 95 -15.67 -12.67 -4.64
N ALA A 96 -14.54 -13.28 -4.30
CA ALA A 96 -13.31 -12.53 -4.11
C ALA A 96 -12.91 -11.80 -5.42
N GLY A 97 -12.20 -10.68 -5.31
CA GLY A 97 -11.79 -9.87 -6.47
C GLY A 97 -12.57 -8.57 -6.67
N PHE A 98 -13.60 -8.31 -5.85
CA PHE A 98 -14.32 -7.03 -5.79
C PHE A 98 -13.74 -6.03 -4.77
N GLY A 99 -12.55 -6.33 -4.23
CA GLY A 99 -11.72 -5.40 -3.47
C GLY A 99 -11.14 -4.28 -4.35
N GLU A 100 -9.98 -3.71 -4.00
CA GLU A 100 -9.30 -2.71 -4.83
C GLU A 100 -8.86 -3.30 -6.19
N ARG A 101 -9.04 -2.51 -7.27
CA ARG A 101 -8.87 -2.94 -8.68
C ARG A 101 -7.91 -2.09 -9.52
N GLY A 102 -7.20 -1.15 -8.88
CA GLY A 102 -6.16 -0.34 -9.51
C GLY A 102 -6.60 0.36 -10.80
N SER A 103 -5.72 0.29 -11.81
CA SER A 103 -5.95 0.91 -13.11
C SER A 103 -6.91 0.14 -14.02
N ASN A 104 -7.39 -1.05 -13.62
CA ASN A 104 -8.27 -1.91 -14.42
C ASN A 104 -9.57 -2.21 -13.65
N PRO A 105 -10.43 -1.21 -13.39
CA PRO A 105 -11.57 -1.32 -12.49
C PRO A 105 -12.63 -2.36 -12.91
N THR A 106 -12.64 -2.80 -14.17
CA THR A 106 -13.56 -3.81 -14.69
C THR A 106 -13.07 -5.25 -14.52
N LYS A 107 -11.84 -5.45 -14.03
CA LYS A 107 -11.21 -6.78 -13.87
C LYS A 107 -11.07 -7.15 -12.39
N ASP A 108 -10.88 -8.44 -12.15
CA ASP A 108 -10.56 -8.98 -10.83
C ASP A 108 -9.25 -8.36 -10.31
N GLY A 109 -9.29 -7.77 -9.11
CA GLY A 109 -8.13 -7.17 -8.43
C GLY A 109 -7.33 -8.14 -7.54
N GLY A 110 -7.76 -9.39 -7.38
CA GLY A 110 -7.18 -10.38 -6.47
C GLY A 110 -7.34 -10.01 -4.99
N LYS A 111 -8.30 -9.15 -4.68
CA LYS A 111 -8.52 -8.56 -3.36
C LYS A 111 -9.99 -8.59 -2.94
N ILE A 112 -10.23 -8.48 -1.64
CA ILE A 112 -11.55 -8.34 -1.05
C ILE A 112 -11.60 -7.07 -0.19
N GLY A 113 -12.78 -6.49 -0.09
CA GLY A 113 -13.15 -5.58 0.98
C GLY A 113 -14.21 -6.18 1.89
N PRO A 114 -14.92 -5.32 2.65
CA PRO A 114 -15.99 -5.79 3.51
C PRO A 114 -17.16 -6.38 2.70
N GLU A 115 -17.27 -6.10 1.39
CA GLU A 115 -18.36 -6.60 0.55
C GLU A 115 -18.44 -8.12 0.50
N PHE A 116 -17.30 -8.80 0.59
CA PHE A 116 -17.26 -10.24 0.37
C PHE A 116 -17.94 -10.99 1.50
N THR A 117 -17.50 -10.80 2.74
CA THR A 117 -18.17 -11.41 3.89
C THR A 117 -19.51 -10.75 4.17
N PHE A 118 -19.70 -9.46 3.89
CA PHE A 118 -21.02 -8.85 3.97
C PHE A 118 -22.05 -9.65 3.15
N GLY A 119 -21.81 -9.85 1.85
CA GLY A 119 -22.76 -10.57 1.01
C GLY A 119 -22.92 -12.05 1.38
N ILE A 120 -21.86 -12.73 1.81
CA ILE A 120 -21.94 -14.13 2.28
C ILE A 120 -22.91 -14.26 3.47
N TYR A 121 -22.78 -13.40 4.48
CA TYR A 121 -23.63 -13.45 5.67
C TYR A 121 -25.05 -12.95 5.39
N MET A 122 -25.21 -11.95 4.51
CA MET A 122 -26.54 -11.51 4.07
C MET A 122 -27.28 -12.62 3.30
N GLU A 123 -26.59 -13.35 2.41
CA GLU A 123 -27.17 -14.49 1.67
C GLU A 123 -27.64 -15.60 2.61
N LYS A 124 -26.81 -15.93 3.61
CA LYS A 124 -27.10 -16.99 4.59
C LYS A 124 -28.38 -16.71 5.39
N GLU A 125 -28.57 -15.46 5.80
CA GLU A 125 -29.68 -15.06 6.67
C GLU A 125 -30.96 -14.75 5.88
N LEU A 126 -30.86 -13.99 4.77
CA LEU A 126 -32.03 -13.57 4.00
C LEU A 126 -32.56 -14.66 3.07
N LYS A 127 -31.67 -15.48 2.48
CA LYS A 127 -32.02 -16.54 1.50
C LYS A 127 -32.82 -16.03 0.29
N GLU A 128 -32.69 -14.75 -0.03
CA GLU A 128 -33.38 -14.02 -1.11
C GLU A 128 -32.35 -13.50 -2.13
N PRO A 129 -32.76 -13.10 -3.35
CA PRO A 129 -31.89 -12.36 -4.27
C PRO A 129 -31.43 -11.04 -3.66
N ILE A 130 -30.14 -10.75 -3.79
CA ILE A 130 -29.47 -9.56 -3.25
C ILE A 130 -28.65 -8.89 -4.35
N LEU A 131 -28.76 -7.57 -4.45
CA LEU A 131 -27.90 -6.73 -5.27
C LEU A 131 -27.10 -5.80 -4.37
N ILE A 132 -25.78 -5.85 -4.44
CA ILE A 132 -24.89 -4.91 -3.79
C ILE A 132 -24.39 -3.91 -4.85
N ILE A 133 -24.58 -2.62 -4.57
CA ILE A 133 -24.03 -1.51 -5.36
C ILE A 133 -22.90 -0.90 -4.54
N LYS A 134 -21.66 -1.06 -5.00
CA LYS A 134 -20.47 -0.57 -4.32
C LYS A 134 -19.90 0.64 -5.06
N THR A 135 -19.51 1.68 -4.33
CA THR A 135 -18.82 2.86 -4.88
C THR A 135 -17.70 3.28 -3.95
N ALA A 136 -16.45 2.99 -4.32
CA ALA A 136 -15.32 3.23 -3.45
C ALA A 136 -14.06 3.64 -4.22
N TRP A 137 -13.31 4.57 -3.63
CA TRP A 137 -12.10 5.16 -4.22
C TRP A 137 -11.08 5.52 -3.16
N GLY A 138 -9.80 5.29 -3.44
CA GLY A 138 -8.72 5.65 -2.54
C GLY A 138 -8.57 7.16 -2.35
N GLY A 139 -8.23 7.58 -1.12
CA GLY A 139 -7.81 8.94 -0.82
C GLY A 139 -8.90 10.01 -0.89
N ARG A 140 -10.14 9.66 -0.54
CA ARG A 140 -11.28 10.57 -0.60
C ARG A 140 -11.79 10.93 0.80
N SER A 141 -12.04 12.20 1.00
CA SER A 141 -12.44 12.78 2.29
C SER A 141 -13.93 13.09 2.30
N LEU A 142 -14.56 12.97 3.46
CA LEU A 142 -15.92 13.45 3.68
C LEU A 142 -15.96 14.99 3.62
N ASN A 143 -14.88 15.65 4.06
CA ASN A 143 -14.83 17.11 4.06
C ASN A 143 -14.83 17.78 2.68
N THR A 144 -14.44 17.06 1.63
CA THR A 144 -14.28 17.58 0.27
C THR A 144 -14.94 16.69 -0.77
N GLU A 145 -14.35 15.55 -1.13
CA GLU A 145 -14.75 14.80 -2.33
C GLU A 145 -16.13 14.17 -2.18
N PHE A 146 -16.46 13.72 -0.97
CA PHE A 146 -17.78 13.21 -0.60
C PHE A 146 -18.66 14.26 0.10
N ARG A 147 -18.27 15.54 0.06
CA ARG A 147 -18.99 16.59 0.77
C ARG A 147 -20.46 16.64 0.32
N PRO A 148 -21.42 16.47 1.25
CA PRO A 148 -22.83 16.43 0.90
C PRO A 148 -23.34 17.83 0.51
N PRO A 149 -24.22 17.95 -0.51
CA PRO A 149 -24.69 19.24 -1.02
C PRO A 149 -25.29 20.16 0.06
N SER A 150 -26.05 19.61 1.01
CA SER A 150 -26.70 20.40 2.07
C SER A 150 -25.73 20.94 3.12
N ALA A 151 -24.46 20.51 3.13
CA ALA A 151 -23.44 21.05 4.04
C ALA A 151 -22.82 22.38 3.55
N GLY A 152 -23.20 22.87 2.37
CA GLY A 152 -22.67 24.09 1.77
C GLY A 152 -21.23 23.95 1.29
N GLN A 153 -20.61 25.07 0.90
CA GLN A 153 -19.21 25.09 0.44
C GLN A 153 -18.23 24.78 1.58
N TYR A 154 -17.05 24.26 1.22
CA TYR A 154 -15.95 24.11 2.16
C TYR A 154 -15.47 25.47 2.65
N LYS A 155 -15.24 25.59 3.96
CA LYS A 155 -14.65 26.78 4.58
C LYS A 155 -13.42 26.37 5.38
N LEU A 156 -12.32 27.07 5.18
CA LEU A 156 -11.11 26.86 5.97
C LEU A 156 -11.40 27.24 7.44
N PRO A 157 -11.00 26.43 8.45
CA PRO A 157 -11.17 26.81 9.85
C PRO A 157 -10.48 28.13 10.17
N LYS A 158 -11.05 28.92 11.08
CA LYS A 158 -10.54 30.26 11.43
C LYS A 158 -9.12 30.19 11.99
N GLU A 159 -8.85 29.18 12.81
CA GLU A 159 -7.54 28.91 13.40
C GLU A 159 -6.47 28.72 12.31
N ILE A 160 -6.81 28.03 11.22
CA ILE A 160 -5.88 27.82 10.10
C ILE A 160 -5.77 29.08 9.24
N GLN A 161 -6.85 29.82 9.03
CA GLN A 161 -6.80 31.14 8.37
C GLN A 161 -5.83 32.07 9.11
N ASP A 162 -5.89 32.11 10.45
CA ASP A 162 -5.01 32.96 11.27
C ASP A 162 -3.54 32.54 11.18
N VAL A 163 -3.26 31.23 11.07
CA VAL A 163 -1.91 30.73 10.80
C VAL A 163 -1.45 31.17 9.41
N TRP A 164 -2.31 31.03 8.40
CA TRP A 164 -2.00 31.44 7.04
C TRP A 164 -1.69 32.94 6.99
N ASP A 165 -2.50 33.79 7.60
CA ASP A 165 -2.33 35.24 7.58
C ASP A 165 -1.02 35.72 8.23
N LYS A 166 -0.46 34.95 9.18
CA LYS A 166 0.88 35.20 9.75
C LYS A 166 2.03 34.82 8.82
N HIS A 167 1.77 34.08 7.75
CA HIS A 167 2.76 33.58 6.79
C HIS A 167 2.36 33.87 5.33
N PRO A 168 2.23 35.15 4.93
CA PRO A 168 1.88 35.51 3.54
C PRO A 168 2.89 35.01 2.51
N GLN A 169 4.17 34.90 2.87
CA GLN A 169 5.24 34.34 2.05
C GLN A 169 5.23 32.81 1.92
N GLY A 170 4.29 32.13 2.60
CA GLY A 170 4.24 30.67 2.73
C GLY A 170 5.14 30.13 3.85
N ALA A 171 4.84 28.91 4.27
CA ALA A 171 5.61 28.12 5.23
C ALA A 171 5.37 26.63 5.00
N HIS A 172 5.98 25.75 5.79
CA HIS A 172 5.70 24.32 5.69
C HIS A 172 4.21 24.04 5.96
N GLY A 173 3.49 23.52 4.95
CA GLY A 173 2.04 23.29 5.02
C GLY A 173 1.16 24.53 4.84
N VAL A 174 1.73 25.71 4.59
CA VAL A 174 0.99 26.97 4.42
C VAL A 174 1.25 27.52 3.01
N PRO A 175 0.22 27.65 2.16
CA PRO A 175 0.37 28.23 0.82
C PRO A 175 0.67 29.74 0.91
N LYS A 176 1.40 30.25 -0.08
CA LYS A 176 1.64 31.68 -0.23
C LYS A 176 0.33 32.42 -0.49
N LEU A 177 0.28 33.71 -0.14
CA LEU A 177 -0.91 34.55 -0.30
C LEU A 177 -1.44 34.51 -1.74
N GLU A 178 -0.56 34.61 -2.73
CA GLU A 178 -0.91 34.55 -4.15
C GLU A 178 -1.51 33.19 -4.59
N ASP A 179 -1.19 32.10 -3.89
CA ASP A 179 -1.65 30.75 -4.21
C ASP A 179 -2.98 30.37 -3.53
N ARG A 180 -3.42 31.13 -2.51
CA ARG A 180 -4.61 30.79 -1.70
C ARG A 180 -5.90 30.75 -2.51
N LYS A 181 -6.04 31.67 -3.47
CA LYS A 181 -7.20 31.69 -4.37
C LYS A 181 -7.26 30.41 -5.20
N ALA A 182 -6.15 30.05 -5.85
CA ALA A 182 -6.07 28.82 -6.64
C ALA A 182 -6.24 27.56 -5.77
N TRP A 183 -5.77 27.59 -4.52
CA TRP A 183 -6.02 26.52 -3.56
C TRP A 183 -7.52 26.35 -3.26
N GLN A 184 -8.22 27.45 -2.99
CA GLN A 184 -9.67 27.42 -2.72
C GLN A 184 -10.45 26.97 -3.96
N GLU A 185 -10.13 27.49 -5.14
CA GLU A 185 -10.76 27.09 -6.41
C GLU A 185 -10.61 25.57 -6.66
N LYS A 186 -9.44 24.99 -6.37
CA LYS A 186 -9.22 23.54 -6.45
C LYS A 186 -10.06 22.77 -5.42
N LYS A 187 -10.16 23.27 -4.19
CA LYS A 187 -10.98 22.67 -3.13
C LYS A 187 -12.46 22.69 -3.51
N ASP A 188 -12.94 23.80 -4.06
CA ASP A 188 -14.32 23.97 -4.54
C ASP A 188 -14.62 23.06 -5.73
N ALA A 189 -13.70 22.96 -6.70
CA ALA A 189 -13.85 22.08 -7.85
C ALA A 189 -13.92 20.59 -7.46
N ALA A 190 -13.18 20.18 -6.44
CA ALA A 190 -13.21 18.81 -5.91
C ALA A 190 -14.46 18.52 -5.06
N SER A 191 -15.15 19.55 -4.57
CA SER A 191 -16.22 19.42 -3.58
C SER A 191 -17.42 18.64 -4.11
N GLY A 192 -17.72 17.51 -3.45
CA GLY A 192 -18.86 16.63 -3.72
C GLY A 192 -18.80 15.88 -5.04
N VAL A 193 -17.66 15.89 -5.76
CA VAL A 193 -17.53 15.18 -7.06
C VAL A 193 -17.82 13.70 -6.90
N PHE A 194 -17.23 13.06 -5.88
CA PHE A 194 -17.39 11.63 -5.63
C PHE A 194 -18.72 11.29 -4.98
N TYR A 195 -19.30 12.21 -4.21
CA TYR A 195 -20.69 12.11 -3.77
C TYR A 195 -21.65 12.01 -4.97
N ARG A 196 -21.50 12.91 -5.96
CA ARG A 196 -22.33 12.89 -7.18
C ARG A 196 -22.10 11.63 -7.99
N MET A 197 -20.85 11.23 -8.23
CA MET A 197 -20.53 9.99 -8.94
C MET A 197 -21.12 8.75 -8.25
N MET A 198 -21.10 8.69 -6.92
CA MET A 198 -21.74 7.62 -6.15
C MET A 198 -23.25 7.58 -6.42
N ILE A 199 -23.93 8.72 -6.25
CA ILE A 199 -25.38 8.79 -6.44
C ILE A 199 -25.77 8.48 -7.88
N ASP A 200 -25.06 9.01 -8.86
CA ASP A 200 -25.30 8.76 -10.28
C ASP A 200 -25.15 7.28 -10.62
N HIS A 201 -24.14 6.62 -10.05
CA HIS A 201 -23.94 5.19 -10.24
C HIS A 201 -25.06 4.36 -9.61
N VAL A 202 -25.46 4.69 -8.37
CA VAL A 202 -26.60 4.02 -7.71
C VAL A 202 -27.86 4.17 -8.56
N LYS A 203 -28.19 5.40 -8.99
CA LYS A 203 -29.36 5.66 -9.85
C LYS A 203 -29.27 4.90 -11.18
N LYS A 204 -28.09 4.85 -11.81
CA LYS A 204 -27.84 4.07 -13.04
C LYS A 204 -28.15 2.58 -12.85
N VAL A 205 -27.71 1.99 -11.75
CA VAL A 205 -27.95 0.55 -11.50
C VAL A 205 -29.41 0.30 -11.15
N LEU A 206 -30.04 1.17 -10.35
CA LEU A 206 -31.46 1.03 -9.97
C LEU A 206 -32.43 1.25 -11.14
N ALA A 207 -32.03 2.01 -12.17
CA ALA A 207 -32.82 2.20 -13.38
C ALA A 207 -32.92 0.94 -14.25
N ASP A 208 -31.92 0.04 -14.17
CA ASP A 208 -31.92 -1.25 -14.85
C ASP A 208 -31.23 -2.33 -13.99
N PRO A 209 -31.90 -2.83 -12.93
CA PRO A 209 -31.32 -3.81 -12.03
C PRO A 209 -31.07 -5.16 -12.73
N LYS A 210 -31.87 -5.49 -13.76
CA LYS A 210 -31.79 -6.77 -14.49
C LYS A 210 -30.45 -6.96 -15.18
N ARG A 211 -29.82 -5.87 -15.64
CA ARG A 211 -28.46 -5.86 -16.21
C ARG A 211 -27.41 -6.43 -15.27
N VAL A 212 -27.58 -6.23 -13.96
CA VAL A 212 -26.63 -6.66 -12.93
C VAL A 212 -27.08 -7.95 -12.24
N CYS A 213 -28.37 -8.03 -11.92
CA CYS A 213 -29.00 -9.15 -11.23
C CYS A 213 -30.07 -9.79 -12.13
N PRO A 214 -29.73 -10.84 -12.90
CA PRO A 214 -30.69 -11.54 -13.75
C PRO A 214 -31.87 -12.16 -12.99
N ALA A 215 -31.76 -12.36 -11.67
CA ALA A 215 -32.86 -12.83 -10.83
C ALA A 215 -33.91 -11.74 -10.50
N TYR A 216 -33.66 -10.47 -10.86
CA TYR A 216 -34.60 -9.38 -10.65
C TYR A 216 -35.91 -9.60 -11.41
N ASP A 217 -37.05 -9.45 -10.74
CA ASP A 217 -38.38 -9.41 -11.35
C ASP A 217 -38.95 -7.98 -11.26
N PRO A 218 -39.14 -7.27 -12.39
CA PRO A 218 -39.74 -5.93 -12.40
C PRO A 218 -41.14 -5.87 -11.78
N LYS A 219 -41.87 -6.99 -11.70
CA LYS A 219 -43.20 -7.04 -11.07
C LYS A 219 -43.14 -6.92 -9.55
N GLU A 220 -42.11 -7.51 -8.95
CA GLU A 220 -41.89 -7.49 -7.49
C GLU A 220 -41.09 -6.25 -7.05
N GLY A 221 -40.32 -5.66 -7.97
CA GLY A 221 -39.53 -4.47 -7.70
C GLY A 221 -38.33 -4.74 -6.78
N TYR A 222 -37.81 -3.68 -6.18
CA TYR A 222 -36.66 -3.74 -5.28
C TYR A 222 -36.89 -2.89 -4.03
N GLU A 223 -36.13 -3.22 -2.98
CA GLU A 223 -36.08 -2.48 -1.73
C GLU A 223 -34.65 -2.01 -1.46
N LEU A 224 -34.47 -0.71 -1.18
CA LEU A 224 -33.22 -0.19 -0.64
C LEU A 224 -33.10 -0.58 0.84
N ALA A 225 -32.52 -1.75 1.06
CA ALA A 225 -32.49 -2.46 2.33
C ALA A 225 -31.34 -2.01 3.24
N GLY A 226 -30.41 -1.19 2.75
CA GLY A 226 -29.46 -0.51 3.63
C GLY A 226 -28.30 0.15 2.90
N PHE A 227 -27.63 1.04 3.62
CA PHE A 227 -26.43 1.74 3.20
C PHE A 227 -25.32 1.53 4.22
N VAL A 228 -24.13 1.18 3.76
CA VAL A 228 -22.93 1.04 4.58
C VAL A 228 -21.92 2.09 4.15
N TRP A 229 -21.59 3.00 5.06
CA TRP A 229 -20.54 4.00 4.87
C TRP A 229 -19.26 3.57 5.56
N PHE A 230 -18.17 3.40 4.80
CA PHE A 230 -16.85 3.10 5.39
C PHE A 230 -15.74 3.96 4.81
N GLN A 231 -15.50 5.07 5.49
CA GLN A 231 -14.55 6.12 5.15
C GLN A 231 -13.95 6.67 6.46
N GLY A 232 -12.84 7.40 6.40
CA GLY A 232 -12.43 8.23 7.53
C GLY A 232 -10.95 8.55 7.60
N PHE A 233 -10.09 7.71 7.02
CA PHE A 233 -8.64 7.87 7.19
C PHE A 233 -8.13 9.23 6.70
N ASN A 234 -8.58 9.69 5.52
CA ASN A 234 -8.15 10.99 5.00
C ASN A 234 -8.59 12.16 5.90
N ASP A 235 -9.77 12.08 6.49
CA ASP A 235 -10.23 13.08 7.46
C ASP A 235 -9.46 12.98 8.78
N LEU A 236 -9.10 11.78 9.24
CA LEU A 236 -8.28 11.57 10.44
C LEU A 236 -6.94 12.33 10.35
N VAL A 237 -6.28 12.28 9.20
CA VAL A 237 -4.95 12.88 8.99
C VAL A 237 -5.00 14.32 8.44
N ASP A 238 -6.18 14.88 8.18
CA ASP A 238 -6.35 16.23 7.66
C ASP A 238 -6.31 17.27 8.80
N GLY A 239 -5.09 17.65 9.20
CA GLY A 239 -4.89 18.73 10.18
C GLY A 239 -5.29 20.13 9.69
N THR A 240 -5.60 20.30 8.40
CA THR A 240 -6.04 21.59 7.83
C THR A 240 -7.53 21.79 8.05
N THR A 241 -8.35 20.75 7.85
CA THR A 241 -9.79 20.81 8.17
C THR A 241 -10.07 20.58 9.65
N TYR A 242 -9.24 19.77 10.32
CA TYR A 242 -9.45 19.36 11.71
C TYR A 242 -8.28 19.78 12.62
N PRO A 243 -8.05 21.10 12.80
CA PRO A 243 -7.01 21.59 13.70
C PRO A 243 -7.24 21.05 15.12
N ASN A 244 -6.14 20.80 15.84
CA ASN A 244 -6.16 20.26 17.21
C ASN A 244 -6.89 18.91 17.37
N ARG A 245 -7.10 18.16 16.26
CA ARG A 245 -7.87 16.91 16.27
C ARG A 245 -9.30 17.10 16.77
N ASN A 246 -9.90 18.27 16.51
CA ASN A 246 -11.34 18.50 16.66
C ASN A 246 -12.05 18.03 15.37
N TYR A 247 -12.95 17.05 15.52
CA TYR A 247 -13.67 16.42 14.42
C TYR A 247 -15.19 16.69 14.43
N ASP A 248 -15.65 17.73 15.14
CA ASP A 248 -17.08 18.10 15.17
C ASP A 248 -17.66 18.33 13.77
N GLU A 249 -16.87 18.93 12.87
CA GLU A 249 -17.24 19.11 11.46
C GLU A 249 -17.44 17.75 10.77
N TYR A 250 -16.68 16.70 11.10
CA TYR A 250 -16.90 15.37 10.53
C TYR A 250 -18.28 14.83 10.93
N SER A 251 -18.66 14.92 12.21
CA SER A 251 -19.98 14.52 12.69
C SER A 251 -21.09 15.27 11.98
N ARG A 252 -20.95 16.60 11.85
CA ARG A 252 -21.92 17.45 11.15
C ARG A 252 -22.08 17.03 9.69
N LEU A 253 -20.96 16.84 8.98
CA LEU A 253 -20.96 16.44 7.58
C LEU A 253 -21.56 15.05 7.38
N LEU A 254 -21.26 14.09 8.24
CA LEU A 254 -21.82 12.75 8.11
C LEU A 254 -23.34 12.75 8.34
N ALA A 255 -23.84 13.58 9.25
CA ALA A 255 -25.29 13.77 9.40
C ALA A 255 -25.94 14.37 8.15
N HIS A 256 -25.31 15.37 7.50
CA HIS A 256 -25.77 15.88 6.20
C HIS A 256 -25.74 14.81 5.11
N PHE A 257 -24.67 14.01 5.06
CA PHE A 257 -24.50 12.94 4.08
C PHE A 257 -25.62 11.89 4.19
N ILE A 258 -25.95 11.43 5.40
CA ILE A 258 -27.04 10.48 5.62
C ILE A 258 -28.38 11.05 5.12
N ARG A 259 -28.67 12.33 5.43
CA ARG A 259 -29.91 12.99 5.01
C ARG A 259 -29.98 13.13 3.49
N ASP A 260 -28.90 13.58 2.86
CA ASP A 260 -28.87 13.85 1.42
C ASP A 260 -28.97 12.56 0.60
N VAL A 261 -28.22 11.51 0.98
CA VAL A 261 -28.33 10.19 0.30
C VAL A 261 -29.75 9.65 0.37
N ARG A 262 -30.37 9.66 1.57
CA ARG A 262 -31.75 9.19 1.75
C ARG A 262 -32.75 10.00 0.93
N LYS A 263 -32.58 11.32 0.88
CA LYS A 263 -33.43 12.22 0.09
C LYS A 263 -33.29 11.95 -1.41
N GLU A 264 -32.07 11.84 -1.91
CA GLU A 264 -31.79 11.66 -3.34
C GLU A 264 -32.19 10.30 -3.90
N LEU A 265 -32.22 9.28 -3.04
CA LEU A 265 -32.68 7.93 -3.37
C LEU A 265 -34.14 7.71 -2.99
N SER A 266 -34.86 8.74 -2.55
CA SER A 266 -36.26 8.67 -2.11
C SER A 266 -36.52 7.59 -1.04
N ALA A 267 -35.55 7.37 -0.15
CA ALA A 267 -35.55 6.29 0.84
C ALA A 267 -35.28 6.85 2.24
N LEU A 268 -36.20 7.69 2.74
CA LEU A 268 -36.06 8.45 4.01
C LEU A 268 -35.82 7.57 5.25
N LYS A 269 -36.25 6.31 5.20
CA LYS A 269 -36.07 5.34 6.28
C LYS A 269 -35.02 4.26 5.98
N MET A 270 -34.23 4.38 4.91
CA MET A 270 -33.22 3.37 4.57
C MET A 270 -32.26 3.15 5.76
N PRO A 271 -32.07 1.90 6.23
CA PRO A 271 -31.08 1.55 7.25
C PRO A 271 -29.69 2.07 6.88
N PHE A 272 -28.96 2.59 7.88
CA PHE A 272 -27.64 3.14 7.64
C PHE A 272 -26.62 2.63 8.66
N VAL A 273 -25.54 2.02 8.17
CA VAL A 273 -24.42 1.54 8.97
C VAL A 273 -23.23 2.48 8.76
N ILE A 274 -22.70 3.02 9.85
CA ILE A 274 -21.45 3.79 9.89
C ILE A 274 -20.34 2.85 10.34
N GLY A 275 -19.39 2.54 9.46
CA GLY A 275 -18.16 1.87 9.85
C GLY A 275 -17.22 2.84 10.55
N VAL A 276 -17.10 2.72 11.88
CA VAL A 276 -16.17 3.53 12.68
C VAL A 276 -14.76 2.99 12.46
N LEU A 277 -13.83 3.88 12.10
CA LEU A 277 -12.47 3.53 11.71
C LEU A 277 -11.71 2.85 12.87
N GLY A 278 -11.20 1.64 12.63
CA GLY A 278 -10.42 0.84 13.57
C GLY A 278 -8.91 0.93 13.37
N VAL A 279 -8.45 1.87 12.56
CA VAL A 279 -7.02 2.09 12.31
C VAL A 279 -6.29 2.47 13.59
N ASP A 280 -5.16 1.80 13.81
CA ASP A 280 -4.35 1.84 15.03
C ASP A 280 -5.06 1.28 16.29
N GLY A 281 -6.10 0.46 16.11
CA GLY A 281 -6.85 -0.16 17.20
C GLY A 281 -7.50 0.87 18.11
N ASP A 282 -7.16 0.85 19.40
CA ASP A 282 -7.76 1.71 20.44
C ASP A 282 -7.30 3.18 20.41
N LYS A 283 -6.44 3.56 19.46
CA LYS A 283 -6.05 4.96 19.24
C LYS A 283 -7.16 5.74 18.53
N ASN A 284 -6.89 7.02 18.26
CA ASN A 284 -7.76 7.91 17.49
C ASN A 284 -9.18 8.08 18.08
N VAL A 285 -9.29 7.99 19.42
CA VAL A 285 -10.57 7.99 20.17
C VAL A 285 -11.46 9.18 19.82
N ASN A 286 -10.90 10.39 19.70
CA ASN A 286 -11.68 11.60 19.39
C ASN A 286 -12.33 11.50 18.00
N PHE A 287 -11.61 10.98 17.01
CA PHE A 287 -12.15 10.80 15.67
C PHE A 287 -13.22 9.71 15.65
N ARG A 288 -12.98 8.57 16.31
CA ARG A 288 -13.95 7.47 16.41
C ARG A 288 -15.26 7.92 17.06
N LYS A 289 -15.18 8.73 18.12
CA LYS A 289 -16.35 9.37 18.74
C LYS A 289 -17.09 10.26 17.75
N ALA A 290 -16.38 11.11 17.00
CA ALA A 290 -17.00 11.97 15.99
C ALA A 290 -17.67 11.18 14.85
N MET A 291 -17.09 10.05 14.43
CA MET A 291 -17.69 9.16 13.44
C MET A 291 -18.99 8.53 13.95
N ALA A 292 -19.02 8.10 15.21
CA ALA A 292 -20.18 7.44 15.81
C ALA A 292 -21.32 8.40 16.16
N ALA A 293 -21.00 9.65 16.53
CA ALA A 293 -21.95 10.64 17.07
C ALA A 293 -23.25 10.83 16.25
N PRO A 294 -23.26 10.79 14.91
CA PRO A 294 -24.51 10.89 14.16
C PRO A 294 -25.53 9.80 14.54
N ALA A 295 -25.11 8.58 14.85
CA ALA A 295 -26.03 7.49 15.20
C ALA A 295 -26.87 7.78 16.47
N ASP A 296 -26.39 8.66 17.36
CA ASP A 296 -27.06 9.05 18.59
C ASP A 296 -28.09 10.18 18.41
N LEU A 297 -28.13 10.81 17.23
CA LEU A 297 -29.09 11.88 16.93
C LEU A 297 -30.54 11.35 17.04
N PRO A 298 -31.48 12.10 17.65
CA PRO A 298 -32.84 11.64 17.87
C PRO A 298 -33.55 11.11 16.61
N GLU A 299 -33.35 11.76 15.47
CA GLU A 299 -33.94 11.37 14.19
C GLU A 299 -33.34 10.08 13.58
N PHE A 300 -32.20 9.62 14.09
CA PHE A 300 -31.45 8.48 13.56
C PHE A 300 -31.51 7.25 14.47
N LYS A 301 -32.02 7.39 15.69
CA LYS A 301 -32.21 6.27 16.62
C LYS A 301 -33.06 5.15 16.00
N GLY A 302 -32.58 3.92 16.13
CA GLY A 302 -33.22 2.72 15.59
C GLY A 302 -33.05 2.51 14.08
N ASN A 303 -32.43 3.46 13.37
CA ASN A 303 -32.29 3.39 11.91
C ASN A 303 -30.88 3.73 11.39
N VAL A 304 -29.99 4.20 12.28
CA VAL A 304 -28.57 4.39 12.01
C VAL A 304 -27.79 3.71 13.13
N VAL A 305 -26.75 2.96 12.79
CA VAL A 305 -25.89 2.28 13.76
C VAL A 305 -24.42 2.50 13.43
N ALA A 306 -23.62 2.75 14.45
CA ALA A 306 -22.17 2.80 14.34
C ALA A 306 -21.59 1.42 14.68
N VAL A 307 -20.78 0.87 13.78
CA VAL A 307 -20.06 -0.41 13.97
C VAL A 307 -18.61 -0.09 14.24
N ASP A 308 -18.16 -0.42 15.44
CA ASP A 308 -16.77 -0.25 15.85
C ASP A 308 -15.87 -1.33 15.23
N THR A 309 -14.89 -0.92 14.42
CA THR A 309 -13.97 -1.85 13.75
C THR A 309 -12.60 -1.97 14.41
N ALA A 310 -12.32 -1.17 15.44
CA ALA A 310 -11.05 -1.24 16.18
C ALA A 310 -10.77 -2.59 16.84
N PRO A 311 -11.76 -3.32 17.38
CA PRO A 311 -11.53 -4.65 17.95
C PRO A 311 -10.99 -5.68 16.94
N PHE A 312 -11.10 -5.41 15.64
CA PHE A 312 -10.58 -6.31 14.60
C PHE A 312 -9.11 -6.07 14.26
N TRP A 313 -8.45 -5.11 14.91
CA TRP A 313 -7.04 -4.81 14.71
C TRP A 313 -6.13 -6.00 15.10
N ASP A 314 -5.20 -6.40 14.21
CA ASP A 314 -4.36 -7.58 14.45
C ASP A 314 -3.09 -7.24 15.25
N HIS A 315 -3.16 -7.26 16.58
CA HIS A 315 -2.03 -6.86 17.42
C HIS A 315 -0.72 -7.65 17.18
N ASP A 316 -0.79 -8.91 16.72
CA ASP A 316 0.41 -9.70 16.40
C ASP A 316 1.14 -9.12 15.17
N ILE A 317 0.41 -8.74 14.12
CA ILE A 317 1.00 -8.06 12.94
C ILE A 317 1.60 -6.72 13.35
N ALA A 318 0.88 -5.91 14.12
CA ALA A 318 1.36 -4.60 14.57
C ALA A 318 2.67 -4.71 15.38
N ALA A 319 2.83 -5.77 16.19
CA ALA A 319 4.05 -6.02 16.94
C ALA A 319 5.21 -6.53 16.05
N ALA A 320 4.91 -7.30 15.00
CA ALA A 320 5.91 -7.89 14.12
C ALA A 320 6.47 -6.91 13.07
N GLN A 321 5.70 -5.91 12.64
CA GLN A 321 6.12 -4.94 11.62
C GLN A 321 7.39 -4.15 11.94
N PRO A 322 7.53 -3.48 13.11
CA PRO A 322 8.75 -2.76 13.43
C PRO A 322 9.97 -3.70 13.46
N LYS A 323 9.79 -4.92 13.96
CA LYS A 323 10.83 -5.97 13.95
C LYS A 323 11.24 -6.38 12.54
N GLN A 324 10.28 -6.46 11.61
CA GLN A 324 10.60 -6.72 10.20
C GLN A 324 11.40 -5.56 9.59
N GLY A 325 11.05 -4.32 9.94
CA GLY A 325 11.81 -3.14 9.54
C GLY A 325 13.25 -3.18 10.05
N GLU A 326 13.44 -3.54 11.33
CA GLU A 326 14.75 -3.73 11.93
C GLU A 326 15.54 -4.87 11.27
N TYR A 327 14.92 -6.04 11.10
CA TYR A 327 15.50 -7.18 10.39
C TYR A 327 15.97 -6.79 8.98
N ASN A 328 15.10 -6.13 8.21
CA ASN A 328 15.41 -5.69 6.85
C ASN A 328 16.56 -4.68 6.82
N ASN A 329 16.58 -3.74 7.76
CA ASN A 329 17.70 -2.80 7.92
C ASN A 329 18.99 -3.53 8.30
N ILE A 330 18.91 -4.59 9.11
CA ILE A 330 20.08 -5.39 9.48
C ILE A 330 20.66 -6.11 8.26
N VAL A 331 19.85 -6.89 7.54
CA VAL A 331 20.31 -7.70 6.40
C VAL A 331 20.65 -6.87 5.17
N GLY A 332 20.00 -5.71 5.01
CA GLY A 332 20.25 -4.75 3.93
C GLY A 332 21.48 -3.87 4.15
N THR A 333 22.08 -3.91 5.35
CA THR A 333 23.29 -3.15 5.69
C THR A 333 24.47 -4.11 5.80
N ALA A 334 25.50 -3.90 4.96
CA ALA A 334 26.73 -4.68 5.03
C ALA A 334 27.65 -4.16 6.14
N HIS A 335 27.83 -2.83 6.23
CA HIS A 335 28.62 -2.14 7.25
C HIS A 335 28.06 -0.77 7.60
N THR A 336 28.20 -0.38 8.86
CA THR A 336 27.96 0.99 9.33
C THR A 336 29.25 1.81 9.36
N LEU A 337 29.11 3.13 9.46
CA LEU A 337 30.22 4.06 9.61
C LEU A 337 30.14 4.79 10.96
N LYS A 338 31.30 5.10 11.53
CA LYS A 338 31.45 5.99 12.68
C LYS A 338 31.21 7.44 12.26
N LYS A 339 31.13 8.35 13.23
CA LYS A 339 30.87 9.80 12.99
C LYS A 339 31.88 10.44 12.04
N ASP A 340 33.12 9.95 12.04
CA ASP A 340 34.23 10.42 11.21
C ASP A 340 34.31 9.73 9.83
N GLY A 341 33.31 8.91 9.48
CA GLY A 341 33.24 8.21 8.19
C GLY A 341 34.07 6.93 8.11
N THR A 342 34.77 6.54 9.17
CA THR A 342 35.49 5.25 9.21
C THR A 342 34.54 4.08 9.44
N LEU A 343 34.92 2.87 9.01
CA LEU A 343 34.12 1.67 9.24
C LEU A 343 33.89 1.43 10.74
N ASP A 344 32.63 1.14 11.08
CA ASP A 344 32.28 0.59 12.37
C ASP A 344 32.48 -0.93 12.36
N ARG A 345 33.47 -1.40 13.14
CA ARG A 345 33.81 -2.83 13.26
C ARG A 345 33.14 -3.49 14.48
N GLU A 346 32.32 -2.76 15.24
CA GLU A 346 31.69 -3.25 16.47
C GLU A 346 30.30 -3.85 16.19
N ARG A 347 29.75 -3.65 14.99
CA ARG A 347 28.46 -4.19 14.59
C ARG A 347 28.51 -5.72 14.48
N LYS A 348 27.90 -6.40 15.47
CA LYS A 348 27.94 -7.87 15.60
C LYS A 348 27.52 -8.65 14.35
N TRP A 349 26.62 -8.11 13.53
CA TRP A 349 26.11 -8.75 12.31
C TRP A 349 27.17 -8.87 11.20
N ASP A 350 28.15 -7.96 11.20
CA ASP A 350 29.17 -7.87 10.17
C ASP A 350 30.21 -8.99 10.35
N ASN A 351 30.38 -9.46 11.59
CA ASN A 351 31.40 -10.46 11.96
C ASN A 351 31.13 -11.85 11.38
N TYR A 352 29.95 -12.11 10.82
CA TYR A 352 29.63 -13.36 10.13
C TYR A 352 30.10 -13.35 8.66
N TRP A 353 30.37 -12.17 8.09
CA TRP A 353 30.77 -12.00 6.70
C TRP A 353 32.26 -11.72 6.61
N ASN A 354 32.96 -12.48 5.77
CA ASN A 354 34.40 -12.36 5.61
C ASN A 354 34.75 -11.82 4.22
N PRO A 355 35.76 -10.95 4.10
CA PRO A 355 36.27 -10.51 2.80
C PRO A 355 36.71 -11.69 1.92
N VAL A 356 36.36 -11.65 0.63
CA VAL A 356 36.72 -12.71 -0.31
C VAL A 356 37.91 -12.32 -1.17
N GLY A 357 38.97 -13.12 -1.07
CA GLY A 357 40.17 -13.05 -1.89
C GLY A 357 41.23 -12.04 -1.45
N LYS A 358 42.45 -12.20 -1.98
CA LYS A 358 43.65 -11.44 -1.63
C LYS A 358 44.09 -10.52 -2.77
N PRO A 359 44.67 -9.33 -2.49
CA PRO A 359 44.83 -8.74 -1.16
C PRO A 359 43.46 -8.37 -0.53
N LEU A 360 43.44 -8.15 0.79
CA LEU A 360 42.20 -7.78 1.50
C LEU A 360 41.64 -6.45 0.97
N PRO A 361 40.33 -6.17 1.11
CA PRO A 361 39.71 -4.96 0.56
C PRO A 361 40.45 -3.65 0.90
N GLU A 362 40.91 -3.48 2.14
CA GLU A 362 41.70 -2.32 2.58
C GLU A 362 43.08 -2.22 1.92
N GLU A 363 43.63 -3.34 1.47
CA GLU A 363 44.94 -3.45 0.82
C GLU A 363 44.83 -3.39 -0.70
N ARG A 364 43.63 -3.50 -1.28
CA ARG A 364 43.42 -3.43 -2.73
C ARG A 364 43.74 -2.06 -3.29
N THR A 365 44.41 -2.04 -4.43
CA THR A 365 44.62 -0.81 -5.21
C THR A 365 43.58 -0.77 -6.32
N TRP A 366 42.78 0.30 -6.33
CA TRP A 366 41.82 0.58 -7.37
C TRP A 366 42.46 1.42 -8.46
N ARG A 367 42.23 1.01 -9.71
CA ARG A 367 42.47 1.82 -10.91
C ARG A 367 41.17 2.53 -11.28
N PHE A 368 41.21 3.82 -11.53
CA PHE A 368 40.00 4.59 -11.78
C PHE A 368 40.18 5.77 -12.75
N ALA A 369 39.08 6.08 -13.43
CA ALA A 369 38.96 7.19 -14.37
C ALA A 369 37.63 7.93 -14.15
N THR A 370 37.66 9.23 -14.42
CA THR A 370 36.53 10.14 -14.18
C THR A 370 36.02 10.62 -15.53
N VAL A 371 34.72 10.56 -15.76
CA VAL A 371 34.11 10.92 -17.05
C VAL A 371 32.94 11.87 -16.85
N ALA A 372 32.72 12.74 -17.84
CA ALA A 372 31.62 13.71 -17.84
C ALA A 372 30.55 13.33 -18.88
N ALA A 373 29.30 13.64 -18.58
CA ALA A 373 28.18 13.51 -19.51
C ALA A 373 28.21 14.62 -20.56
N ASN A 374 28.99 14.41 -21.63
CA ASN A 374 29.22 15.44 -22.64
C ASN A 374 28.15 15.50 -23.73
N GLU A 375 27.54 14.37 -24.09
CA GLU A 375 26.48 14.36 -25.11
C GLU A 375 25.19 14.94 -24.56
N LYS A 376 24.44 15.67 -25.41
CA LYS A 376 23.17 16.30 -25.01
C LYS A 376 22.19 15.28 -24.41
N LYS A 377 22.12 14.07 -24.99
CA LYS A 377 21.25 12.97 -24.53
C LYS A 377 21.66 12.41 -23.16
N ASP A 378 22.92 12.60 -22.76
CA ASP A 378 23.48 12.10 -21.52
C ASP A 378 23.34 13.11 -20.38
N LYS A 379 22.81 14.32 -20.64
CA LYS A 379 22.58 15.34 -19.61
C LYS A 379 21.20 15.15 -18.99
N LEU A 380 21.09 15.37 -17.69
CA LEU A 380 19.80 15.37 -17.01
C LEU A 380 18.98 16.61 -17.43
N GLU A 381 17.84 16.38 -18.07
CA GLU A 381 16.90 17.46 -18.39
C GLU A 381 16.07 17.87 -17.17
N LYS A 382 15.79 16.91 -16.27
CA LYS A 382 15.02 17.12 -15.05
C LYS A 382 15.64 16.34 -13.90
N TYR A 383 15.65 16.96 -12.73
CA TYR A 383 16.10 16.33 -11.51
C TYR A 383 14.97 15.51 -10.89
N THR A 384 15.04 14.18 -11.01
CA THR A 384 14.07 13.24 -10.43
C THR A 384 14.76 12.32 -9.43
N ASP A 385 14.03 11.39 -8.82
CA ASP A 385 14.60 10.44 -7.84
C ASP A 385 15.49 9.37 -8.50
N ARG A 386 15.43 9.25 -9.84
CA ARG A 386 16.24 8.34 -10.66
C ARG A 386 17.19 9.16 -11.52
N ARG A 387 18.43 9.33 -11.05
CA ARG A 387 19.43 10.27 -11.64
C ARG A 387 20.56 9.56 -12.36
N PHE A 388 20.74 8.29 -12.06
CA PHE A 388 21.76 7.45 -12.66
C PHE A 388 21.37 7.02 -14.07
N ARG A 389 22.38 6.96 -14.93
CA ARG A 389 22.22 6.76 -16.37
C ARG A 389 23.49 6.20 -16.98
N ASP A 390 23.29 5.43 -18.04
CA ASP A 390 24.38 5.00 -18.92
C ASP A 390 24.69 6.14 -19.88
N ILE A 391 25.90 6.71 -19.76
CA ILE A 391 26.37 7.75 -20.68
C ILE A 391 27.18 7.13 -21.80
N LYS A 392 27.37 7.86 -22.90
CA LYS A 392 28.39 7.51 -23.87
C LYS A 392 29.78 7.74 -23.27
N LEU A 393 30.50 6.65 -23.07
CA LEU A 393 31.88 6.68 -22.60
C LEU A 393 32.83 7.23 -23.68
N PRO A 394 33.97 7.84 -23.28
CA PRO A 394 35.04 8.20 -24.20
C PRO A 394 35.51 7.00 -25.04
N ALA A 395 35.98 7.29 -26.26
CA ALA A 395 36.51 6.26 -27.16
C ALA A 395 37.65 5.49 -26.49
N GLY A 396 37.62 4.16 -26.61
CA GLY A 396 38.59 3.27 -25.97
C GLY A 396 38.23 2.88 -24.54
N MET A 397 37.04 3.23 -24.04
CA MET A 397 36.51 2.78 -22.74
C MET A 397 35.32 1.82 -22.87
N GLU A 398 34.98 1.33 -24.06
CA GLU A 398 33.76 0.54 -24.31
C GLU A 398 33.74 -0.79 -23.55
N ASN A 399 34.92 -1.37 -23.28
CA ASN A 399 35.11 -2.66 -22.60
C ASN A 399 35.88 -2.53 -21.28
N TRP A 400 35.83 -1.35 -20.65
CA TRP A 400 36.60 -1.04 -19.44
C TRP A 400 36.42 -2.04 -18.30
N ASN A 401 35.26 -2.69 -18.21
CA ASN A 401 34.93 -3.67 -17.16
C ASN A 401 35.47 -5.08 -17.42
N MET A 402 36.03 -5.36 -18.61
CA MET A 402 36.52 -6.67 -19.00
C MET A 402 37.88 -6.98 -18.33
N PRO A 403 38.22 -8.27 -18.08
CA PRO A 403 39.46 -8.63 -17.40
C PRO A 403 40.76 -8.20 -18.11
N ASP A 404 40.73 -8.14 -19.43
CA ASP A 404 41.86 -7.86 -20.33
C ASP A 404 42.01 -6.37 -20.66
N PHE A 405 41.13 -5.50 -20.17
CA PHE A 405 41.23 -4.07 -20.36
C PHE A 405 42.49 -3.49 -19.69
N ASP A 406 43.28 -2.76 -20.47
CA ASP A 406 44.48 -2.03 -20.01
C ASP A 406 44.09 -0.70 -19.33
N ASP A 407 44.14 -0.69 -18.01
CA ASP A 407 43.94 0.50 -17.17
C ASP A 407 45.25 1.07 -16.63
N SER A 408 46.41 0.72 -17.20
CA SER A 408 47.72 1.19 -16.72
C SER A 408 47.85 2.72 -16.72
N LYS A 409 47.09 3.40 -17.58
CA LYS A 409 47.04 4.87 -17.69
C LYS A 409 46.02 5.52 -16.73
N TRP A 410 45.24 4.74 -16.00
CA TRP A 410 44.24 5.25 -15.06
C TRP A 410 44.91 5.63 -13.74
N SER A 411 44.24 6.52 -13.00
CA SER A 411 44.68 6.88 -11.65
C SER A 411 44.64 5.67 -10.74
N GLU A 412 45.51 5.60 -9.74
CA GLU A 412 45.51 4.55 -8.72
C GLU A 412 45.29 5.12 -7.33
N GLY A 413 44.61 4.35 -6.47
CA GLY A 413 44.35 4.78 -5.10
C GLY A 413 43.64 3.71 -4.28
N LYS A 414 43.43 4.01 -3.00
CA LYS A 414 42.62 3.18 -2.10
C LYS A 414 41.18 3.68 -2.08
N ALA A 415 40.23 2.78 -1.86
CA ALA A 415 38.84 3.13 -1.62
C ALA A 415 38.63 3.43 -0.11
N PRO A 416 37.62 4.24 0.28
CA PRO A 416 36.64 4.88 -0.58
C PRO A 416 37.22 6.01 -1.46
N ILE A 417 36.86 6.01 -2.74
CA ILE A 417 37.20 7.11 -3.66
C ILE A 417 36.08 8.14 -3.55
N GLY A 418 36.40 9.41 -3.30
CA GLY A 418 35.35 10.40 -3.06
C GLY A 418 35.68 11.84 -3.48
N LYS A 419 34.65 12.68 -3.45
CA LYS A 419 34.71 14.13 -3.70
C LYS A 419 33.72 14.86 -2.79
N GLY A 420 34.01 16.12 -2.48
CA GLY A 420 33.14 16.97 -1.67
C GLY A 420 32.98 16.49 -0.23
N ILE A 421 31.90 16.93 0.43
CA ILE A 421 31.60 16.60 1.83
C ILE A 421 30.22 15.95 1.89
N TRP A 422 30.14 14.71 2.36
CA TRP A 422 28.86 14.02 2.58
C TRP A 422 28.52 14.01 4.08
N LYS A 423 27.55 14.83 4.48
CA LYS A 423 27.01 14.89 5.84
C LYS A 423 25.58 14.36 5.89
N HIS A 424 25.35 13.30 6.64
CA HIS A 424 23.99 12.77 6.83
C HIS A 424 23.91 11.95 8.11
N SER A 425 22.79 12.05 8.84
CA SER A 425 22.51 11.27 10.07
C SER A 425 23.65 11.30 11.12
N GLY A 426 24.34 12.44 11.25
CA GLY A 426 25.45 12.62 12.20
C GLY A 426 26.79 12.01 11.79
N ILE A 427 26.91 11.49 10.56
CA ILE A 427 28.14 10.98 9.95
C ILE A 427 28.65 12.01 8.94
N THR A 428 29.97 12.23 8.91
CA THR A 428 30.65 13.09 7.95
C THR A 428 31.70 12.28 7.18
N LEU A 429 31.63 12.29 5.84
CA LEU A 429 32.70 11.86 4.96
C LEU A 429 33.27 13.08 4.24
N ASP A 430 34.43 13.55 4.67
CA ASP A 430 35.16 14.70 4.12
C ASP A 430 36.64 14.38 3.81
N LYS A 431 37.06 13.14 4.06
CA LYS A 431 38.42 12.66 3.85
C LYS A 431 38.37 11.33 3.12
N PHE A 432 39.05 11.27 1.99
CA PHE A 432 39.09 10.09 1.13
C PHE A 432 40.54 9.70 0.86
N PRO A 433 40.89 8.40 0.88
CA PRO A 433 42.21 7.95 0.45
C PRO A 433 42.55 8.30 -1.00
N ALA A 434 41.55 8.44 -1.87
CA ALA A 434 41.72 8.90 -3.24
C ALA A 434 40.55 9.80 -3.70
N THR A 435 40.83 10.70 -4.66
CA THR A 435 39.91 11.76 -5.09
C THR A 435 39.16 11.36 -6.37
N TRP A 436 37.83 11.46 -6.38
CA TRP A 436 36.94 11.18 -7.52
C TRP A 436 37.11 12.18 -8.69
N GLY A 437 37.91 13.24 -8.54
CA GLY A 437 38.13 14.23 -9.61
C GLY A 437 36.87 15.01 -10.03
N GLU A 438 37.00 15.79 -11.11
CA GLU A 438 35.97 16.74 -11.55
C GLU A 438 34.80 16.08 -12.31
N GLY A 439 35.02 14.90 -12.89
CA GLY A 439 34.00 14.18 -13.65
C GLY A 439 32.77 13.82 -12.81
N GLU A 440 31.60 13.79 -13.46
CA GLU A 440 30.34 13.38 -12.83
C GLU A 440 30.34 11.87 -12.53
N PHE A 441 30.96 11.06 -13.38
CA PHE A 441 30.96 9.61 -13.25
C PHE A 441 32.35 9.07 -12.95
N LEU A 442 32.39 7.99 -12.19
CA LEU A 442 33.59 7.25 -11.85
C LEU A 442 33.48 5.84 -12.41
N LEU A 443 34.50 5.44 -13.16
CA LEU A 443 34.76 4.06 -13.53
C LEU A 443 35.94 3.61 -12.67
N MET A 444 35.77 2.57 -11.87
CA MET A 444 36.85 2.03 -11.05
C MET A 444 36.91 0.51 -11.13
N ARG A 445 38.10 -0.05 -11.09
CA ARG A 445 38.34 -1.50 -11.12
C ARG A 445 39.52 -1.91 -10.25
N THR A 446 39.42 -3.11 -9.70
CA THR A 446 40.47 -3.76 -8.91
C THR A 446 40.55 -5.22 -9.28
N THR A 447 41.71 -5.82 -9.04
CA THR A 447 41.88 -7.28 -9.16
C THR A 447 42.06 -7.91 -7.79
N PHE A 448 41.67 -9.17 -7.67
CA PHE A 448 41.86 -9.98 -6.46
C PHE A 448 41.92 -11.46 -6.81
N GLU A 449 42.66 -12.24 -6.03
CA GLU A 449 42.84 -13.67 -6.19
C GLU A 449 41.94 -14.43 -5.20
N VAL A 450 41.18 -15.41 -5.70
CA VAL A 450 40.32 -16.26 -4.88
C VAL A 450 40.90 -17.66 -4.82
N GLU A 451 41.29 -18.11 -3.63
CA GLU A 451 41.83 -19.45 -3.41
C GLU A 451 40.71 -20.51 -3.48
N ASP A 452 39.64 -20.29 -2.72
CA ASP A 452 38.52 -21.21 -2.59
C ASP A 452 37.15 -20.52 -2.66
N LEU A 453 36.15 -21.27 -3.15
CA LEU A 453 34.76 -20.85 -3.27
C LEU A 453 33.87 -21.68 -2.34
N ASN A 454 34.20 -21.70 -1.06
CA ASN A 454 33.58 -22.58 -0.05
C ASN A 454 32.50 -21.88 0.80
N CYS A 455 32.17 -20.62 0.52
CA CYS A 455 31.10 -19.92 1.21
C CYS A 455 29.73 -20.42 0.74
N GLU A 456 28.76 -20.47 1.68
CA GLU A 456 27.36 -20.78 1.42
C GLU A 456 26.70 -19.67 0.60
N SER A 457 27.07 -18.42 0.86
CA SER A 457 26.55 -17.25 0.17
C SER A 457 27.63 -16.17 0.04
N TYR A 458 27.46 -15.31 -0.97
CA TYR A 458 28.31 -14.16 -1.19
C TYR A 458 27.46 -12.90 -1.33
N ARG A 459 28.03 -11.75 -0.98
CA ARG A 459 27.40 -10.45 -1.17
C ARG A 459 28.39 -9.43 -1.73
N ILE A 460 27.85 -8.42 -2.37
CA ILE A 460 28.53 -7.15 -2.61
C ILE A 460 28.19 -6.19 -1.47
N ALA A 461 29.21 -5.70 -0.77
CA ALA A 461 29.09 -4.60 0.16
C ALA A 461 29.46 -3.31 -0.59
N VAL A 462 28.53 -2.36 -0.69
CA VAL A 462 28.71 -1.14 -1.50
C VAL A 462 28.43 0.13 -0.71
N LEU A 463 29.43 0.97 -0.55
CA LEU A 463 29.26 2.37 -0.15
C LEU A 463 29.10 3.18 -1.43
N ALA A 464 27.88 3.64 -1.68
CA ALA A 464 27.59 4.55 -2.78
C ALA A 464 26.45 5.46 -2.39
N ARG A 465 26.52 6.72 -2.82
CA ARG A 465 25.48 7.71 -2.54
C ARG A 465 24.40 7.78 -3.62
N GLN A 466 24.78 7.53 -4.86
CA GLN A 466 23.90 7.57 -6.03
C GLN A 466 23.86 6.21 -6.71
N GLY A 467 23.33 6.17 -7.92
CA GLY A 467 23.26 4.94 -8.68
C GLY A 467 24.63 4.46 -9.13
N PHE A 468 24.70 3.15 -9.32
CA PHE A 468 25.89 2.44 -9.71
C PHE A 468 25.55 1.14 -10.44
N HIS A 469 26.49 0.69 -11.26
CA HIS A 469 26.58 -0.68 -11.76
C HIS A 469 27.77 -1.37 -11.11
N VAL A 470 27.60 -2.63 -10.73
CA VAL A 470 28.71 -3.50 -10.30
C VAL A 470 28.92 -4.58 -11.34
N TYR A 471 30.17 -4.83 -11.70
CA TYR A 471 30.59 -5.85 -12.65
C TYR A 471 31.63 -6.77 -12.02
N LEU A 472 31.56 -8.06 -12.38
CA LEU A 472 32.56 -9.05 -12.01
C LEU A 472 32.99 -9.79 -13.28
N ASN A 473 34.29 -9.72 -13.57
CA ASN A 473 34.88 -10.33 -14.77
C ASN A 473 34.17 -9.93 -16.07
N GLY A 474 33.79 -8.65 -16.21
CA GLY A 474 33.05 -8.13 -17.36
C GLY A 474 31.52 -8.32 -17.31
N HIS A 475 31.01 -9.13 -16.38
CA HIS A 475 29.58 -9.40 -16.27
C HIS A 475 28.91 -8.48 -15.25
N LYS A 476 27.85 -7.79 -15.67
CA LYS A 476 27.10 -6.90 -14.78
C LYS A 476 26.33 -7.72 -13.74
N LEU A 477 26.66 -7.53 -12.47
CA LEU A 477 26.03 -8.21 -11.34
C LEU A 477 24.78 -7.47 -10.85
N HIS A 478 24.84 -6.15 -10.79
CA HIS A 478 23.78 -5.33 -10.19
C HIS A 478 23.72 -3.93 -10.81
N THR A 479 22.53 -3.35 -10.79
CA THR A 479 22.25 -1.97 -11.18
C THR A 479 21.37 -1.34 -10.11
N TYR A 480 21.85 -0.26 -9.51
CA TYR A 480 21.06 0.60 -8.63
C TYR A 480 20.86 1.95 -9.34
N ILE A 481 19.62 2.37 -9.56
CA ILE A 481 19.29 3.60 -10.33
C ILE A 481 18.74 4.74 -9.47
N TRP A 482 18.57 4.50 -8.17
CA TRP A 482 17.94 5.44 -7.24
C TRP A 482 19.01 6.23 -6.46
N TRP A 483 18.58 7.21 -5.66
CA TRP A 483 19.47 7.85 -4.70
C TRP A 483 19.50 7.05 -3.38
N GLN A 484 20.64 7.03 -2.69
CA GLN A 484 20.75 6.53 -1.31
C GLN A 484 21.54 7.53 -0.46
N ASP A 485 20.83 8.41 0.23
CA ASP A 485 21.46 9.43 1.08
C ASP A 485 21.69 8.89 2.49
N LYS A 486 22.30 7.69 2.60
CA LYS A 486 22.67 7.08 3.88
C LYS A 486 24.13 6.60 3.82
N PRO A 487 25.05 7.20 4.61
CA PRO A 487 26.47 6.88 4.56
C PRO A 487 26.75 5.54 5.28
N GLN A 488 26.51 4.45 4.55
CA GLN A 488 26.72 3.07 4.99
C GLN A 488 26.97 2.17 3.78
N TYR A 489 27.50 0.97 4.01
CA TYR A 489 27.59 -0.04 2.96
C TYR A 489 26.26 -0.79 2.86
N GLY A 490 25.62 -0.77 1.68
CA GLY A 490 24.49 -1.62 1.35
C GLY A 490 24.92 -3.06 1.10
N SER A 491 24.04 -4.02 1.41
CA SER A 491 24.25 -5.45 1.21
C SER A 491 23.48 -5.95 0.00
N ILE A 492 24.19 -6.47 -1.02
CA ILE A 492 23.59 -7.08 -2.21
C ILE A 492 24.00 -8.55 -2.25
N VAL A 493 23.14 -9.44 -1.78
CA VAL A 493 23.37 -10.89 -1.82
C VAL A 493 23.33 -11.38 -3.27
N LEU A 494 24.35 -12.14 -3.67
CA LEU A 494 24.52 -12.66 -5.02
C LEU A 494 23.77 -14.00 -5.18
N GLY A 495 22.86 -14.05 -6.15
CA GLY A 495 22.18 -15.27 -6.57
C GLY A 495 23.04 -16.15 -7.48
N LYS A 496 22.54 -17.35 -7.78
CA LYS A 496 23.26 -18.39 -8.53
C LYS A 496 23.82 -17.92 -9.89
N GLU A 497 23.07 -17.12 -10.63
CA GLU A 497 23.52 -16.61 -11.94
C GLU A 497 24.69 -15.64 -11.82
N GLN A 498 24.64 -14.72 -10.85
CA GLN A 498 25.74 -13.78 -10.59
C GLN A 498 27.00 -14.50 -10.13
N LEU A 499 26.85 -15.56 -9.31
CA LEU A 499 27.95 -16.34 -8.77
C LEU A 499 28.73 -17.14 -9.82
N LYS A 500 28.13 -17.47 -10.97
CA LYS A 500 28.85 -18.15 -12.07
C LYS A 500 30.06 -17.37 -12.58
N HIS A 501 30.07 -16.05 -12.35
CA HIS A 501 31.15 -15.17 -12.79
C HIS A 501 32.28 -15.05 -11.78
N LEU A 502 32.09 -15.48 -10.52
CA LEU A 502 33.16 -15.57 -9.53
C LEU A 502 33.92 -16.88 -9.72
N LYS A 503 35.24 -16.82 -9.86
CA LYS A 503 36.08 -18.00 -10.15
C LYS A 503 37.27 -18.10 -9.19
N LYS A 504 37.84 -19.29 -9.06
CA LYS A 504 39.16 -19.46 -8.45
C LYS A 504 40.23 -18.74 -9.28
N GLY A 505 41.27 -18.25 -8.62
CA GLY A 505 42.32 -17.42 -9.20
C GLY A 505 41.87 -15.97 -9.41
N LYS A 506 42.41 -15.35 -10.47
CA LYS A 506 42.28 -13.91 -10.70
C LYS A 506 40.86 -13.49 -11.08
N ASN A 507 40.33 -12.51 -10.36
CA ASN A 507 39.06 -11.86 -10.63
C ASN A 507 39.25 -10.35 -10.80
N VAL A 508 38.35 -9.73 -11.56
CA VAL A 508 38.26 -8.28 -11.75
C VAL A 508 36.90 -7.80 -11.25
N LEU A 509 36.91 -6.95 -10.23
CA LEU A 509 35.72 -6.24 -9.75
C LEU A 509 35.74 -4.83 -10.32
N ALA A 510 34.65 -4.40 -10.93
CA ALA A 510 34.55 -3.12 -11.62
C ALA A 510 33.23 -2.42 -11.27
N VAL A 511 33.25 -1.10 -11.18
CA VAL A 511 32.10 -0.29 -10.74
C VAL A 511 32.00 0.99 -11.57
N TYR A 512 30.79 1.31 -12.01
CA TYR A 512 30.46 2.56 -12.69
C TYR A 512 29.40 3.28 -11.87
N ALA A 513 29.67 4.49 -11.41
CA ALA A 513 28.76 5.25 -10.55
C ALA A 513 28.75 6.73 -10.92
N ASN A 514 27.72 7.45 -10.49
CA ASN A 514 27.64 8.91 -10.61
C ASN A 514 27.79 9.61 -9.26
N ASP A 515 28.26 10.85 -9.28
CA ASP A 515 28.23 11.73 -8.13
C ASP A 515 26.84 12.35 -7.93
N GLN A 516 26.65 13.00 -6.78
CA GLN A 516 25.51 13.87 -6.60
C GLN A 516 25.90 15.31 -6.85
N TYR A 517 25.03 16.02 -7.54
CA TYR A 517 24.88 17.47 -7.43
C TYR A 517 23.42 17.86 -7.17
N ASP A 518 23.20 19.05 -6.62
CA ASP A 518 21.90 19.73 -6.59
C ASP A 518 21.88 20.77 -7.72
N LEU A 519 20.78 20.93 -8.46
CA LEU A 519 20.68 21.97 -9.48
C LEU A 519 20.80 23.40 -8.91
N LYS A 520 20.57 23.56 -7.60
CA LYS A 520 20.61 24.85 -6.90
C LYS A 520 21.98 25.16 -6.29
N THR A 521 22.90 24.18 -6.23
CA THR A 521 24.24 24.37 -5.66
C THR A 521 25.30 23.78 -6.58
N PRO A 522 26.42 24.47 -6.81
CA PRO A 522 27.52 23.93 -7.62
C PRO A 522 28.28 22.78 -6.93
N GLU A 523 27.88 22.38 -5.72
CA GLU A 523 28.60 21.37 -4.94
C GLU A 523 28.30 19.95 -5.43
N HIS A 524 29.37 19.25 -5.78
CA HIS A 524 29.35 17.82 -6.10
C HIS A 524 29.97 17.02 -4.96
N TYR A 525 29.30 15.96 -4.53
CA TYR A 525 29.80 15.08 -3.48
C TYR A 525 29.47 13.61 -3.75
N ALA A 526 30.44 12.75 -3.47
CA ALA A 526 30.34 11.31 -3.67
C ALA A 526 31.37 10.55 -2.85
N ALA A 527 31.07 9.29 -2.56
CA ALA A 527 31.99 8.30 -2.03
C ALA A 527 31.64 6.96 -2.66
N LEU A 528 32.65 6.22 -3.14
CA LEU A 528 32.50 4.89 -3.70
C LEU A 528 33.51 3.91 -3.10
N ASP A 529 33.00 2.84 -2.53
CA ASP A 529 33.77 1.63 -2.22
C ASP A 529 32.89 0.40 -2.44
N VAL A 530 33.49 -0.67 -2.95
CA VAL A 530 32.79 -1.92 -3.23
C VAL A 530 33.66 -3.10 -2.82
N ARG A 531 33.06 -4.06 -2.12
CA ARG A 531 33.73 -5.26 -1.64
C ARG A 531 32.91 -6.48 -1.97
N ILE A 532 33.59 -7.62 -2.06
CA ILE A 532 32.94 -8.92 -2.12
C ILE A 532 33.23 -9.67 -0.82
N GLU A 533 32.18 -10.21 -0.23
CA GLU A 533 32.23 -10.90 1.05
C GLU A 533 31.51 -12.24 0.93
N GLY A 534 31.93 -13.20 1.74
CA GLY A 534 31.39 -14.55 1.79
C GLY A 534 31.06 -14.94 3.22
N ILE A 535 30.03 -15.76 3.37
CA ILE A 535 29.61 -16.35 4.64
C ILE A 535 29.66 -17.87 4.54
N THR A 536 30.26 -18.52 5.52
CA THR A 536 30.31 -19.99 5.58
C THR A 536 28.94 -20.54 5.96
N LYS A 537 28.67 -21.81 5.66
CA LYS A 537 27.41 -22.45 6.08
C LYS A 537 27.21 -22.39 7.60
N ALA A 538 28.25 -22.66 8.38
CA ALA A 538 28.19 -22.62 9.83
C ALA A 538 27.92 -21.21 10.37
N ASP A 539 28.46 -20.17 9.74
CA ASP A 539 28.21 -18.79 10.16
C ASP A 539 26.86 -18.27 9.67
N GLN A 540 26.37 -18.75 8.52
CA GLN A 540 25.00 -18.49 8.06
C GLN A 540 23.98 -19.06 9.06
N GLU A 541 24.17 -20.29 9.54
CA GLU A 541 23.31 -20.90 10.55
C GLU A 541 23.31 -20.11 11.88
N LYS A 542 24.47 -19.61 12.33
CA LYS A 542 24.55 -18.74 13.51
C LYS A 542 23.87 -17.38 13.29
N LEU A 543 24.08 -16.77 12.12
CA LEU A 543 23.46 -15.50 11.76
C LEU A 543 21.94 -15.64 11.72
N ASP A 544 21.42 -16.70 11.10
CA ASP A 544 19.99 -16.97 11.02
C ASP A 544 19.38 -17.10 12.42
N LEU A 545 20.01 -17.86 13.32
CA LEU A 545 19.59 -18.00 14.71
C LEU A 545 19.63 -16.67 15.47
N ALA A 546 20.69 -15.88 15.32
CA ALA A 546 20.80 -14.56 15.95
C ALA A 546 19.75 -13.58 15.42
N LEU A 547 19.36 -13.69 14.14
CA LEU A 547 18.31 -12.88 13.55
C LEU A 547 16.90 -13.28 14.02
N GLU A 548 16.70 -14.49 14.56
CA GLU A 548 15.43 -14.87 15.21
C GLU A 548 15.17 -14.08 16.50
N GLU A 549 16.22 -13.59 17.18
CA GLU A 549 16.07 -12.66 18.32
C GLU A 549 15.42 -11.33 17.89
N VAL A 550 15.64 -10.93 16.63
CA VAL A 550 15.05 -9.72 16.05
C VAL A 550 13.67 -10.03 15.46
N LEU A 551 13.58 -11.06 14.63
CA LEU A 551 12.36 -11.46 13.93
C LEU A 551 12.12 -12.96 14.07
N SER A 552 11.38 -13.30 15.13
CA SER A 552 11.10 -14.68 15.53
C SER A 552 10.22 -15.42 14.50
N PRO A 553 10.17 -16.77 14.53
CA PRO A 553 9.23 -17.55 13.73
C PRO A 553 7.77 -17.14 13.93
N LYS A 554 7.36 -16.77 15.16
CA LYS A 554 6.02 -16.25 15.45
C LYS A 554 5.77 -14.92 14.72
N ASP A 555 6.73 -13.99 14.76
CA ASP A 555 6.62 -12.70 14.07
C ASP A 555 6.50 -12.90 12.55
N ARG A 556 7.32 -13.80 11.97
CA ARG A 556 7.25 -14.15 10.53
C ARG A 556 5.91 -14.75 10.15
N GLU A 557 5.33 -15.56 11.03
CA GLU A 557 3.99 -16.13 10.80
C GLU A 557 2.91 -15.06 10.85
N ALA A 558 2.95 -14.14 11.82
CA ALA A 558 2.04 -12.99 11.90
C ALA A 558 2.06 -12.16 10.60
N LEU A 559 3.26 -11.88 10.07
CA LEU A 559 3.43 -11.08 8.85
C LEU A 559 2.85 -11.72 7.58
N LYS A 560 2.46 -13.01 7.59
CA LYS A 560 1.67 -13.61 6.49
C LYS A 560 0.27 -13.02 6.36
N GLY A 561 -0.23 -12.33 7.39
CA GLY A 561 -1.41 -11.49 7.32
C GLY A 561 -1.23 -10.17 6.55
N ALA A 562 -0.08 -9.99 5.88
CA ALA A 562 0.34 -8.81 5.13
C ALA A 562 0.78 -7.61 5.98
N SER A 563 -0.15 -6.83 6.55
CA SER A 563 0.20 -5.57 7.23
C SER A 563 -0.97 -4.97 8.01
N ASN A 564 -0.64 -4.22 9.05
CA ASN A 564 -1.55 -3.40 9.84
C ASN A 564 -1.41 -1.89 9.59
N GLY A 565 -0.67 -1.41 8.58
CA GLY A 565 -0.50 0.04 8.43
C GLY A 565 -1.84 0.79 8.27
N GLY A 566 -1.87 2.06 8.69
CA GLY A 566 -3.13 2.79 8.86
C GLY A 566 -3.92 3.12 7.59
N TYR A 567 -3.27 3.20 6.43
CA TYR A 567 -3.96 3.32 5.16
C TYR A 567 -4.41 1.91 4.70
N HIS A 568 -5.71 1.66 4.55
CA HIS A 568 -6.28 0.48 3.87
C HIS A 568 -6.33 -0.83 4.68
N TYR A 569 -6.00 -0.83 5.97
CA TYR A 569 -5.75 -2.06 6.73
C TYR A 569 -4.79 -3.02 6.00
N PHE A 570 -3.91 -2.42 5.15
CA PHE A 570 -3.02 -2.94 4.08
C PHE A 570 -3.17 -4.39 3.63
N GLY A 571 -4.40 -4.84 3.53
CA GLY A 571 -4.75 -6.08 2.88
C GLY A 571 -4.77 -7.34 3.73
N SER A 572 -5.02 -7.22 5.04
CA SER A 572 -5.31 -8.39 5.87
C SER A 572 -6.78 -8.84 5.73
N ALA A 573 -7.00 -10.05 5.21
CA ALA A 573 -8.34 -10.66 5.23
C ALA A 573 -8.86 -10.86 6.66
N LYS A 574 -7.98 -10.94 7.68
CA LYS A 574 -8.39 -11.15 9.08
C LYS A 574 -9.27 -10.00 9.56
N ILE A 575 -8.90 -8.80 9.17
CA ILE A 575 -9.58 -7.56 9.52
C ILE A 575 -10.84 -7.41 8.66
N PHE A 576 -10.70 -7.46 7.33
CA PHE A 576 -11.81 -7.23 6.41
C PHE A 576 -12.93 -8.26 6.52
N ALA A 577 -12.60 -9.53 6.75
CA ALA A 577 -13.61 -10.58 6.88
C ALA A 577 -14.52 -10.34 8.10
N GLN A 578 -13.93 -9.89 9.23
CA GLN A 578 -14.67 -9.55 10.43
C GLN A 578 -15.50 -8.27 10.25
N ILE A 579 -14.96 -7.25 9.59
CA ILE A 579 -15.67 -6.01 9.29
C ILE A 579 -16.92 -6.28 8.44
N GLY A 580 -16.78 -7.02 7.33
CA GLY A 580 -17.92 -7.32 6.45
C GLY A 580 -19.02 -8.11 7.16
N LYS A 581 -18.64 -9.09 8.00
CA LYS A 581 -19.57 -9.82 8.87
C LYS A 581 -20.28 -8.89 9.85
N ALA A 582 -19.54 -8.01 10.53
CA ALA A 582 -20.12 -7.06 11.49
C ALA A 582 -21.09 -6.07 10.82
N PHE A 583 -20.78 -5.60 9.61
CA PHE A 583 -21.69 -4.77 8.82
C PHE A 583 -22.97 -5.52 8.43
N ALA A 584 -22.87 -6.78 8.03
CA ALA A 584 -24.03 -7.61 7.72
C ALA A 584 -24.92 -7.80 8.96
N GLU A 585 -24.32 -8.20 10.09
CA GLU A 585 -25.05 -8.39 11.35
C GLU A 585 -25.73 -7.12 11.84
N ALA A 586 -25.06 -5.97 11.74
CA ALA A 586 -25.63 -4.68 12.10
C ALA A 586 -26.82 -4.31 11.21
N ASN A 587 -26.69 -4.53 9.90
CA ASN A 587 -27.75 -4.20 8.96
C ASN A 587 -28.96 -5.15 9.08
N LEU A 588 -28.73 -6.44 9.30
CA LEU A 588 -29.78 -7.42 9.57
C LEU A 588 -30.59 -7.06 10.83
N LYS A 589 -29.93 -6.56 11.88
CA LYS A 589 -30.62 -6.07 13.08
C LYS A 589 -31.50 -4.87 12.79
N LEU A 590 -31.09 -3.95 11.92
CA LEU A 590 -31.91 -2.81 11.51
C LEU A 590 -33.12 -3.26 10.67
N LEU A 591 -32.96 -4.26 9.80
CA LEU A 591 -34.05 -4.82 8.99
C LEU A 591 -35.13 -5.54 9.82
N GLN A 592 -34.79 -6.01 11.02
CA GLN A 592 -35.72 -6.67 11.94
C GLN A 592 -36.48 -5.69 12.84
N GLN A 593 -36.10 -4.41 12.87
CA GLN A 593 -36.80 -3.41 13.67
C GLN A 593 -38.06 -2.94 12.92
N PRO A 594 -39.22 -2.91 13.61
CA PRO A 594 -40.53 -2.62 12.99
C PRO A 594 -40.71 -1.19 12.50
#